data_AF-A0A963Q6G0-F1
#
_entry.id   AF-A0A963Q6G0-F1
#
_cell.length_a   1.000
_cell.length_b   1.000
_cell.length_c   1.000
_cell.angle_alpha   90.00
_cell.angle_beta   90.00
_cell.angle_gamma   90.00
#
_symmetry.space_group_name_H-M   'P 1'
#
loop_
_entity.id
_entity.type
_entity.pdbx_description
1 polymer ?
#
loop_
_entity_poly.entity_id
_entity_poly.type
_entity_poly.pdbx_seq_one_letter_code
_entity_poly.pdbx_strand_id
1 'polypeptide(L)'
;MTSRTRVHALNIATELHDFIDNQVLPGTGVDPAAFWQGFDAIVADLAPKNQALLAERDRLQAELDTWHRAHPGPIRSMKGYRRFLEKIGYLVPEPAAVRTTTKNVDAELALQAGPQLVVPILNARYALNAANARWGSLYDALYGTDAIDESGGASRGGDYNPVRGDKVIEYARHVLDRTAPLARGSHLDATAYAVLGGKLVVTLKGGKNTGLRNSRQFVGYQGAAARPSSVLLQHNGLHIDIRIDHTSTTGAHDAAGVSDLVLESALSTILDLEDSVAAVDA
;
A
#
# COMPACT_ATOMS: atom_id res chain seq x y z
N MET A 1 -22.70 21.79 -23.39
CA MET A 1 -23.61 22.32 -22.36
C MET A 1 -24.05 21.15 -21.51
N THR A 2 -23.83 21.20 -20.20
CA THR A 2 -24.20 20.11 -19.27
C THR A 2 -25.67 20.26 -18.86
N SER A 3 -26.48 19.22 -19.06
CA SER A 3 -27.86 19.16 -18.55
C SER A 3 -27.85 19.23 -17.03
N ARG A 4 -28.85 19.87 -16.42
CA ARG A 4 -28.93 20.01 -14.96
C ARG A 4 -30.28 19.63 -14.40
N THR A 5 -30.26 18.90 -13.30
CA THR A 5 -31.40 18.55 -12.46
C THR A 5 -31.41 19.47 -11.25
N ARG A 6 -32.52 20.19 -11.03
CA ARG A 6 -32.67 21.05 -9.86
C ARG A 6 -33.15 20.21 -8.68
N VAL A 7 -32.40 20.23 -7.59
CA VAL A 7 -32.76 19.58 -6.33
C VAL A 7 -32.54 20.59 -5.21
N HIS A 8 -33.62 21.00 -4.54
CA HIS A 8 -33.59 22.13 -3.58
C HIS A 8 -32.98 23.41 -4.19
N ALA A 9 -31.90 23.94 -3.59
CA ALA A 9 -31.18 25.11 -4.10
C ALA A 9 -30.06 24.74 -5.10
N LEU A 10 -29.73 23.45 -5.22
CA LEU A 10 -28.67 22.95 -6.09
C LEU A 10 -29.16 22.78 -7.54
N ASN A 11 -28.24 23.00 -8.49
CA ASN A 11 -28.41 22.65 -9.89
C ASN A 11 -27.30 21.67 -10.28
N ILE A 12 -27.59 20.37 -10.14
CA ILE A 12 -26.63 19.26 -10.25
C ILE A 12 -26.58 18.82 -11.72
N ALA A 13 -25.41 18.45 -12.24
CA ALA A 13 -25.32 17.82 -13.56
C ALA A 13 -26.20 16.56 -13.59
N THR A 14 -27.06 16.42 -14.60
CA THR A 14 -28.04 15.32 -14.63
C THR A 14 -27.36 13.96 -14.58
N GLU A 15 -26.21 13.78 -15.23
CA GLU A 15 -25.47 12.51 -15.21
C GLU A 15 -24.96 12.14 -13.81
N LEU A 16 -24.45 13.10 -13.04
CA LEU A 16 -24.03 12.88 -11.66
C LEU A 16 -25.23 12.59 -10.75
N HIS A 17 -26.33 13.32 -10.93
CA HIS A 17 -27.56 13.05 -10.20
C HIS A 17 -28.02 11.61 -10.42
N ASP A 18 -28.11 11.18 -11.68
CA ASP A 18 -28.57 9.85 -12.05
C ASP A 18 -27.60 8.75 -11.63
N PHE A 19 -26.28 9.01 -11.67
CA PHE A 19 -25.27 8.09 -11.14
C PHE A 19 -25.46 7.85 -9.64
N ILE A 20 -25.65 8.91 -8.85
CA ILE A 20 -25.86 8.80 -7.41
C ILE A 20 -27.14 8.00 -7.11
N ASP A 21 -28.27 8.38 -7.72
CA ASP A 21 -29.56 7.77 -7.45
C ASP A 21 -29.66 6.31 -7.91
N ASN A 22 -29.07 5.99 -9.06
CA ASN A 22 -29.24 4.67 -9.67
C ASN A 22 -28.10 3.69 -9.41
N GLN A 23 -26.91 4.16 -9.01
CA GLN A 23 -25.73 3.30 -8.84
C GLN A 23 -25.10 3.37 -7.45
N VAL A 24 -25.12 4.53 -6.78
CA VAL A 24 -24.44 4.70 -5.48
C VAL A 24 -25.37 4.43 -4.31
N LEU A 25 -26.55 5.05 -4.28
CA LEU A 25 -27.48 4.93 -3.15
C LEU A 25 -28.12 3.53 -3.00
N PRO A 26 -28.46 2.79 -4.07
CA PRO A 26 -29.06 1.46 -3.93
C PRO A 26 -28.20 0.52 -3.08
N GLY A 27 -28.79 -0.11 -2.07
CA GLY A 27 -28.11 -1.04 -1.17
C GLY A 27 -27.43 -0.40 0.05
N THR A 28 -27.32 0.93 0.12
CA THR A 28 -26.73 1.64 1.26
C THR A 28 -27.68 1.78 2.46
N GLY A 29 -29.00 1.70 2.22
CA GLY A 29 -30.04 1.98 3.21
C GLY A 29 -30.33 3.47 3.42
N VAL A 30 -29.73 4.36 2.64
CA VAL A 30 -29.97 5.81 2.67
C VAL A 30 -31.09 6.18 1.69
N ASP A 31 -32.09 6.92 2.16
CA ASP A 31 -33.16 7.45 1.32
C ASP A 31 -32.64 8.58 0.40
N PRO A 32 -32.91 8.54 -0.93
CA PRO A 32 -32.42 9.58 -1.85
C PRO A 32 -32.87 11.00 -1.54
N ALA A 33 -34.13 11.20 -1.10
CA ALA A 33 -34.61 12.53 -0.77
C ALA A 33 -33.88 13.08 0.49
N ALA A 34 -33.67 12.22 1.50
CA ALA A 34 -32.89 12.57 2.68
C ALA A 34 -31.42 12.86 2.35
N PHE A 35 -30.81 12.09 1.43
CA PHE A 35 -29.44 12.33 0.97
C PHE A 35 -29.30 13.72 0.34
N TRP A 36 -30.14 14.06 -0.65
CA TRP A 36 -30.04 15.33 -1.35
C TRP A 36 -30.38 16.53 -0.47
N GLN A 37 -31.36 16.41 0.42
CA GLN A 37 -31.66 17.43 1.43
C GLN A 37 -30.45 17.67 2.35
N GLY A 38 -29.82 16.59 2.81
CA GLY A 38 -28.63 16.66 3.64
C GLY A 38 -27.45 17.31 2.91
N PHE A 39 -27.22 16.93 1.65
CA PHE A 39 -26.14 17.50 0.83
C PHE A 39 -26.35 18.99 0.57
N ASP A 40 -27.57 19.44 0.22
CA ASP A 40 -27.92 20.86 0.07
C ASP A 40 -27.62 21.66 1.34
N ALA A 41 -28.02 21.14 2.50
CA ALA A 41 -27.76 21.78 3.79
C ALA A 41 -26.26 21.86 4.13
N ILE A 42 -25.49 20.81 3.84
CA ILE A 42 -24.03 20.80 4.05
C ILE A 42 -23.35 21.83 3.15
N VAL A 43 -23.73 21.90 1.87
CA VAL A 43 -23.17 22.89 0.94
C VAL A 43 -23.49 24.30 1.42
N ALA A 44 -24.73 24.57 1.82
CA ALA A 44 -25.15 25.87 2.31
C ALA A 44 -24.38 26.34 3.56
N ASP A 45 -24.09 25.43 4.51
CA ASP A 45 -23.35 25.77 5.73
C ASP A 45 -21.82 25.86 5.52
N LEU A 46 -21.24 24.94 4.74
CA LEU A 46 -19.78 24.78 4.65
C LEU A 46 -19.12 25.53 3.49
N ALA A 47 -19.83 25.80 2.39
CA ALA A 47 -19.23 26.48 1.24
C ALA A 47 -18.72 27.90 1.58
N PRO A 48 -19.45 28.75 2.34
CA PRO A 48 -18.93 30.07 2.74
C PRO A 48 -17.68 29.97 3.63
N LYS A 49 -17.61 28.97 4.52
CA LYS A 49 -16.44 28.72 5.38
C LYS A 49 -15.24 28.30 4.54
N ASN A 50 -15.44 27.43 3.54
CA ASN A 50 -14.39 27.00 2.63
C ASN A 50 -13.82 28.19 1.82
N GLN A 51 -14.68 29.05 1.28
CA GLN A 51 -14.25 30.27 0.58
C GLN A 51 -13.45 31.21 1.50
N ALA A 52 -13.88 31.38 2.75
CA ALA A 52 -13.15 32.20 3.72
C ALA A 52 -11.75 31.62 4.03
N LEU A 53 -11.61 30.29 4.12
CA LEU A 53 -10.31 29.64 4.30
C LEU A 53 -9.38 29.85 3.11
N LEU A 54 -9.90 29.87 1.87
CA LEU A 54 -9.10 30.17 0.68
C LEU A 54 -8.66 31.65 0.67
N ALA A 55 -9.57 32.57 0.97
CA ALA A 55 -9.24 34.00 1.08
C ALA A 55 -8.18 34.27 2.17
N GLU A 56 -8.18 33.49 3.26
CA GLU A 56 -7.16 33.57 4.29
C GLU A 56 -5.78 33.10 3.79
N ARG A 57 -5.73 32.06 2.95
CA ARG A 57 -4.48 31.64 2.29
C ARG A 57 -3.93 32.76 1.41
N ASP A 58 -4.79 33.41 0.61
CA ASP A 58 -4.40 34.52 -0.26
C ASP A 58 -3.89 35.72 0.56
N ARG A 59 -4.57 36.06 1.65
CA ARG A 59 -4.15 37.13 2.57
C ARG A 59 -2.77 36.83 3.16
N LEU A 60 -2.56 35.62 3.69
CA LEU A 60 -1.29 35.21 4.26
C LEU A 60 -0.17 35.28 3.22
N GLN A 61 -0.40 34.79 2.00
CA GLN A 61 0.58 34.87 0.92
C GLN A 61 0.89 36.34 0.54
N ALA A 62 -0.11 37.21 0.45
CA ALA A 62 0.09 38.63 0.14
C ALA A 62 0.90 39.38 1.23
N GLU A 63 0.73 39.01 2.50
CA GLU A 63 1.55 39.52 3.61
C GLU A 63 3.01 39.06 3.47
N LEU A 64 3.23 37.78 3.14
CA LEU A 64 4.58 37.24 2.88
C LEU A 64 5.26 37.98 1.71
N ASP A 65 4.55 38.15 0.60
CA ASP A 65 5.05 38.86 -0.59
C ASP A 65 5.42 40.31 -0.26
N THR A 66 4.56 40.99 0.51
CA THR A 66 4.79 42.36 0.95
C THR A 66 6.01 42.47 1.86
N TRP A 67 6.17 41.53 2.79
CA TRP A 67 7.33 41.48 3.67
C TRP A 67 8.63 41.29 2.88
N HIS A 68 8.68 40.34 1.96
CA HIS A 68 9.88 40.06 1.16
C HIS A 68 10.22 41.19 0.18
N ARG A 69 9.21 41.88 -0.41
CA ARG A 69 9.44 43.11 -1.20
C ARG A 69 10.09 44.22 -0.38
N ALA A 70 9.68 44.38 0.88
CA ALA A 70 10.25 45.39 1.79
C ALA A 70 11.63 44.99 2.36
N HIS A 71 11.98 43.70 2.30
CA HIS A 71 13.23 43.14 2.84
C HIS A 71 13.96 42.31 1.77
N PRO A 72 14.44 42.93 0.68
CA PRO A 72 15.04 42.19 -0.42
C PRO A 72 16.34 41.50 -0.01
N GLY A 73 16.56 40.32 -0.59
CA GLY A 73 17.73 39.49 -0.32
C GLY A 73 17.55 38.58 0.90
N PRO A 74 18.63 37.98 1.41
CA PRO A 74 18.54 37.02 2.50
C PRO A 74 17.96 37.61 3.79
N ILE A 75 17.15 36.83 4.52
CA ILE A 75 16.61 37.20 5.83
C ILE A 75 17.77 37.43 6.81
N ARG A 76 18.02 38.70 7.15
CA ARG A 76 19.11 39.07 8.08
C ARG A 76 18.80 38.75 9.54
N SER A 77 17.52 38.67 9.90
CA SER A 77 17.07 38.37 11.26
C SER A 77 15.93 37.36 11.26
N MET A 78 16.27 36.09 11.47
CA MET A 78 15.27 35.02 11.60
C MET A 78 14.33 35.22 12.80
N LYS A 79 14.83 35.82 13.90
CA LYS A 79 13.98 36.21 15.03
C LYS A 79 12.94 37.27 14.62
N GLY A 80 13.34 38.22 13.77
CA GLY A 80 12.43 39.23 13.23
C GLY A 80 11.39 38.63 12.29
N TYR A 81 11.82 37.76 11.37
CA TYR A 81 10.92 37.07 10.46
C TYR A 81 9.91 36.18 11.19
N ARG A 82 10.36 35.40 12.18
CA ARG A 82 9.46 34.60 13.03
C ARG A 82 8.40 35.46 13.72
N ARG A 83 8.78 36.60 14.34
CA ARG A 83 7.81 37.52 14.96
C ARG A 83 6.79 38.04 13.95
N PHE A 84 7.20 38.28 12.71
CA PHE A 84 6.28 38.67 11.64
C PHE A 84 5.29 37.54 11.32
N LEU A 85 5.77 36.30 11.14
CA LEU A 85 4.89 35.15 10.89
C LEU A 85 3.90 34.89 12.02
N GLU A 86 4.33 35.06 13.27
CA GLU A 86 3.45 34.99 14.45
C GLU A 86 2.43 36.14 14.45
N LYS A 87 2.87 37.37 14.13
CA LYS A 87 1.99 38.56 14.07
C LYS A 87 0.88 38.42 13.03
N ILE A 88 1.16 37.84 11.85
CA ILE A 88 0.14 37.66 10.80
C ILE A 88 -0.73 36.42 11.00
N GLY A 89 -0.49 35.62 12.05
CA GLY A 89 -1.22 34.40 12.35
C GLY A 89 -0.78 33.17 11.55
N TYR A 90 0.33 33.25 10.82
CA TYR A 90 0.87 32.12 10.06
C TYR A 90 1.49 31.06 10.98
N LEU A 91 2.33 31.50 11.93
CA LEU A 91 2.83 30.65 13.01
C LEU A 91 1.97 30.82 14.25
N VAL A 92 1.25 29.77 14.61
CA VAL A 92 0.39 29.74 15.80
C VAL A 92 1.10 29.10 16.99
N PRO A 93 0.68 29.38 18.23
CA PRO A 93 1.23 28.71 19.41
C PRO A 93 1.11 27.19 19.32
N GLU A 94 2.17 26.48 19.69
CA GLU A 94 2.14 25.03 19.79
C GLU A 94 1.21 24.59 20.94
N PRO A 95 0.31 23.62 20.73
CA PRO A 95 -0.52 23.09 21.81
C PRO A 95 0.33 22.41 22.89
N ALA A 96 0.05 22.69 24.16
CA ALA A 96 0.87 22.21 25.30
C ALA A 96 0.88 20.68 25.48
N ALA A 97 -0.21 20.00 25.12
CA ALA A 97 -0.31 18.55 25.15
C ALA A 97 -1.34 18.07 24.12
N VAL A 98 -0.96 17.10 23.29
CA VAL A 98 -1.83 16.49 22.27
C VAL A 98 -1.81 14.98 22.43
N ARG A 99 -2.99 14.36 22.40
CA ARG A 99 -3.15 12.92 22.34
C ARG A 99 -4.31 12.59 21.39
N THR A 100 -4.07 11.70 20.43
CA THR A 100 -5.13 11.20 19.55
C THR A 100 -6.01 10.20 20.29
N THR A 101 -7.31 10.21 20.01
CA THR A 101 -8.31 9.33 20.63
C THR A 101 -9.05 8.46 19.62
N THR A 102 -8.52 8.37 18.40
CA THR A 102 -9.11 7.61 17.29
C THR A 102 -9.24 6.14 17.67
N LYS A 103 -10.39 5.54 17.36
CA LYS A 103 -10.73 4.13 17.61
C LYS A 103 -11.31 3.52 16.35
N ASN A 104 -11.46 2.20 16.34
CA ASN A 104 -12.05 1.43 15.23
C ASN A 104 -11.26 1.61 13.91
N VAL A 105 -9.93 1.60 14.02
CA VAL A 105 -9.01 1.66 12.87
C VAL A 105 -8.53 0.25 12.58
N ASP A 106 -8.55 -0.15 11.30
CA ASP A 106 -8.07 -1.45 10.84
C ASP A 106 -6.59 -1.68 11.19
N ALA A 107 -6.23 -2.96 11.35
CA ALA A 107 -4.90 -3.37 11.80
C ALA A 107 -3.79 -2.94 10.82
N GLU A 108 -4.10 -2.89 9.52
CA GLU A 108 -3.25 -2.42 8.44
C GLU A 108 -2.71 -1.02 8.65
N LEU A 109 -3.49 -0.15 9.30
CA LEU A 109 -3.13 1.25 9.57
C LEU A 109 -2.68 1.46 11.01
N ALA A 110 -3.25 0.70 11.95
CA ALA A 110 -3.03 0.91 13.39
C ALA A 110 -1.88 0.09 13.98
N LEU A 111 -1.62 -1.12 13.44
CA LEU A 111 -0.76 -2.13 14.05
C LEU A 111 0.36 -2.62 13.14
N GLN A 112 0.17 -2.60 11.82
CA GLN A 112 1.16 -3.07 10.85
C GLN A 112 2.02 -1.92 10.30
N ALA A 113 3.21 -2.26 9.85
CA ALA A 113 4.09 -1.36 9.12
C ALA A 113 4.46 -2.02 7.78
N GLY A 114 4.17 -1.36 6.68
CA GLY A 114 4.44 -1.87 5.34
C GLY A 114 4.11 -0.85 4.24
N PRO A 115 4.31 -1.22 2.97
CA PRO A 115 4.03 -0.36 1.83
C PRO A 115 2.59 0.15 1.76
N GLN A 116 2.45 1.40 1.31
CA GLN A 116 1.19 2.01 0.88
C GLN A 116 1.29 2.39 -0.59
N LEU A 117 0.34 1.94 -1.39
CA LEU A 117 0.27 2.24 -2.83
C LEU A 117 -0.64 3.45 -3.07
N VAL A 118 -0.38 4.22 -4.13
CA VAL A 118 -1.25 5.30 -4.60
C VAL A 118 -1.53 5.06 -6.07
N VAL A 119 -2.79 5.15 -6.50
CA VAL A 119 -3.19 4.80 -7.87
C VAL A 119 -4.34 5.68 -8.37
N PRO A 120 -4.34 6.13 -9.64
CA PRO A 120 -5.44 6.91 -10.19
C PRO A 120 -6.71 6.07 -10.32
N ILE A 121 -7.80 6.47 -9.65
CA ILE A 121 -9.05 5.70 -9.67
C ILE A 121 -9.68 5.65 -11.07
N LEU A 122 -9.44 6.65 -11.91
CA LEU A 122 -9.98 6.71 -13.28
C LEU A 122 -9.39 5.63 -14.20
N ASN A 123 -8.32 4.93 -13.79
CA ASN A 123 -7.83 3.76 -14.49
C ASN A 123 -8.25 2.49 -13.74
N ALA A 124 -9.38 1.90 -14.15
CA ALA A 124 -9.94 0.71 -13.51
C ALA A 124 -8.96 -0.48 -13.47
N ARG A 125 -8.11 -0.66 -14.50
CA ARG A 125 -7.08 -1.71 -14.51
C ARG A 125 -6.06 -1.47 -13.40
N TYR A 126 -5.61 -0.24 -13.24
CA TYR A 126 -4.64 0.08 -12.19
C TYR A 126 -5.26 -0.03 -10.81
N ALA A 127 -6.48 0.44 -10.61
CA ALA A 127 -7.21 0.27 -9.35
C ALA A 127 -7.38 -1.21 -8.96
N LEU A 128 -7.77 -2.07 -9.90
CA LEU A 128 -7.88 -3.52 -9.68
C LEU A 128 -6.52 -4.16 -9.34
N ASN A 129 -5.47 -3.81 -10.09
CA ASN A 129 -4.12 -4.30 -9.78
C ASN A 129 -3.66 -3.85 -8.39
N ALA A 130 -3.96 -2.62 -8.01
CA ALA A 130 -3.59 -2.04 -6.72
C ALA A 130 -4.38 -2.66 -5.55
N ALA A 131 -5.66 -3.00 -5.75
CA ALA A 131 -6.45 -3.74 -4.77
C ALA A 131 -5.89 -5.16 -4.55
N ASN A 132 -5.45 -5.82 -5.64
CA ASN A 132 -4.86 -7.16 -5.58
C ASN A 132 -3.40 -7.17 -5.12
N ALA A 133 -2.72 -6.02 -5.07
CA ALA A 133 -1.31 -5.89 -4.72
C ALA A 133 -1.00 -6.16 -3.22
N ARG A 134 -2.01 -6.50 -2.41
CA ARG A 134 -1.79 -6.97 -1.02
C ARG A 134 -0.86 -8.18 -0.99
N TRP A 135 -0.92 -9.04 -2.00
CA TRP A 135 -0.03 -10.19 -2.14
C TRP A 135 0.69 -10.15 -3.49
N GLY A 136 2.02 -10.08 -3.45
CA GLY A 136 2.86 -9.96 -4.64
C GLY A 136 3.88 -11.09 -4.72
N SER A 137 4.11 -11.62 -5.93
CA SER A 137 5.19 -12.56 -6.20
C SER A 137 6.54 -11.87 -6.05
N LEU A 138 7.38 -12.36 -5.14
CA LEU A 138 8.76 -11.90 -5.03
C LEU A 138 9.58 -12.36 -6.24
N TYR A 139 9.31 -13.55 -6.78
CA TYR A 139 10.06 -14.07 -7.92
C TYR A 139 9.82 -13.19 -9.14
N ASP A 140 8.56 -12.84 -9.45
CA ASP A 140 8.25 -11.97 -10.58
C ASP A 140 8.85 -10.57 -10.38
N ALA A 141 8.77 -10.02 -9.16
CA ALA A 141 9.33 -8.71 -8.84
C ALA A 141 10.85 -8.68 -9.02
N LEU A 142 11.58 -9.70 -8.57
CA LEU A 142 13.03 -9.80 -8.74
C LEU A 142 13.42 -10.10 -10.18
N TYR A 143 12.70 -11.01 -10.84
CA TYR A 143 13.01 -11.41 -12.20
C TYR A 143 12.75 -10.27 -13.19
N GLY A 144 11.62 -9.56 -13.06
CA GLY A 144 11.18 -8.53 -13.98
C GLY A 144 11.86 -7.15 -13.81
N THR A 145 12.60 -6.93 -12.72
CA THR A 145 13.24 -5.64 -12.42
C THR A 145 14.75 -5.74 -12.41
N ASP A 146 15.44 -4.60 -12.35
CA ASP A 146 16.90 -4.48 -12.22
C ASP A 146 17.45 -4.83 -10.84
N ALA A 147 16.60 -5.26 -9.89
CA ALA A 147 17.02 -5.78 -8.59
C ALA A 147 17.99 -6.96 -8.69
N ILE A 148 17.86 -7.77 -9.76
CA ILE A 148 18.85 -8.79 -10.13
C ILE A 148 19.63 -8.29 -11.34
N ASP A 149 20.94 -8.14 -11.14
CA ASP A 149 21.89 -7.72 -12.18
C ASP A 149 21.91 -8.69 -13.37
N GLU A 150 21.93 -8.13 -14.58
CA GLU A 150 21.85 -8.87 -15.85
C GLU A 150 23.20 -9.41 -16.34
N SER A 151 24.31 -9.09 -15.67
CA SER A 151 25.64 -9.60 -16.06
C SER A 151 25.78 -11.11 -15.82
N GLY A 152 26.79 -11.70 -16.45
CA GLY A 152 27.08 -13.13 -16.32
C GLY A 152 26.02 -14.03 -16.98
N GLY A 153 25.35 -13.54 -18.03
CA GLY A 153 24.33 -14.30 -18.77
C GLY A 153 22.95 -14.30 -18.13
N ALA A 154 22.69 -13.45 -17.13
CA ALA A 154 21.41 -13.36 -16.40
C ALA A 154 20.45 -12.31 -17.01
N SER A 155 20.48 -12.14 -18.33
CA SER A 155 19.68 -11.13 -19.03
C SER A 155 18.18 -11.42 -18.96
N ARG A 156 17.38 -10.36 -19.00
CA ARG A 156 15.92 -10.41 -19.18
C ARG A 156 15.57 -10.49 -20.67
N GLY A 157 14.38 -11.01 -20.98
CA GLY A 157 13.81 -11.04 -22.33
C GLY A 157 13.88 -12.39 -23.02
N GLY A 158 12.92 -12.65 -23.92
CA GLY A 158 12.73 -13.96 -24.54
C GLY A 158 12.08 -14.97 -23.59
N ASP A 159 12.41 -16.24 -23.78
CA ASP A 159 11.98 -17.32 -22.89
C ASP A 159 12.65 -17.22 -21.51
N TYR A 160 12.19 -18.03 -20.55
CA TYR A 160 12.77 -18.11 -19.22
C TYR A 160 14.28 -18.39 -19.28
N ASN A 161 15.07 -17.58 -18.58
CA ASN A 161 16.52 -17.73 -18.46
C ASN A 161 16.86 -18.40 -17.12
N PRO A 162 17.27 -19.68 -17.10
CA PRO A 162 17.58 -20.39 -15.87
C PRO A 162 18.70 -19.75 -15.06
N VAL A 163 19.70 -19.13 -15.71
CA VAL A 163 20.81 -18.44 -15.02
C VAL A 163 20.29 -17.27 -14.19
N ARG A 164 19.29 -16.54 -14.72
CA ARG A 164 18.62 -15.47 -13.98
C ARG A 164 17.70 -16.03 -12.89
N GLY A 165 16.96 -17.09 -13.22
CA GLY A 165 16.08 -17.78 -12.28
C GLY A 165 16.80 -18.29 -11.02
N ASP A 166 17.97 -18.89 -11.18
CA ASP A 166 18.79 -19.35 -10.06
C ASP A 166 19.20 -18.21 -9.13
N LYS A 167 19.57 -17.04 -9.69
CA LYS A 167 19.87 -15.83 -8.89
C LYS A 167 18.63 -15.32 -8.13
N VAL A 168 17.44 -15.41 -8.74
CA VAL A 168 16.17 -15.03 -8.08
C VAL A 168 15.87 -15.97 -6.91
N ILE A 169 16.00 -17.28 -7.13
CA ILE A 169 15.78 -18.30 -6.09
C ILE A 169 16.78 -18.10 -4.94
N GLU A 170 18.06 -17.92 -5.23
CA GLU A 170 19.10 -17.67 -4.23
C GLU A 170 18.78 -16.42 -3.40
N TYR A 171 18.41 -15.31 -4.04
CA TYR A 171 17.99 -14.09 -3.35
C TYR A 171 16.81 -14.35 -2.41
N ALA A 172 15.79 -15.06 -2.90
CA ALA A 172 14.60 -15.38 -2.13
C ALA A 172 14.90 -16.30 -0.93
N ARG A 173 15.83 -17.25 -1.07
CA ARG A 173 16.32 -18.07 0.05
C ARG A 173 17.03 -17.23 1.11
N HIS A 174 17.81 -16.25 0.70
CA HIS A 174 18.41 -15.28 1.63
C HIS A 174 17.38 -14.34 2.29
N VAL A 175 16.24 -14.07 1.65
CA VAL A 175 15.10 -13.41 2.33
C VAL A 175 14.56 -14.31 3.43
N LEU A 176 14.33 -15.60 3.18
CA LEU A 176 13.86 -16.54 4.20
C LEU A 176 14.86 -16.69 5.36
N ASP A 177 16.16 -16.82 5.08
CA ASP A 177 17.16 -16.92 6.15
C ASP A 177 17.21 -15.68 7.05
N ARG A 178 16.93 -14.49 6.50
CA ARG A 178 16.89 -13.25 7.29
C ARG A 178 15.58 -13.09 8.06
N THR A 179 14.46 -13.52 7.49
CA THR A 179 13.11 -13.21 8.02
C THR A 179 12.51 -14.35 8.84
N ALA A 180 12.82 -15.61 8.51
CA ALA A 180 12.36 -16.81 9.19
C ALA A 180 13.49 -17.85 9.33
N PRO A 181 14.61 -17.48 9.99
CA PRO A 181 15.81 -18.32 10.05
C PRO A 181 15.52 -19.72 10.59
N LEU A 182 16.16 -20.73 10.01
CA LEU A 182 16.18 -22.09 10.55
C LEU A 182 17.01 -22.14 11.84
N ALA A 183 16.66 -23.07 12.74
CA ALA A 183 17.44 -23.30 13.95
C ALA A 183 18.87 -23.80 13.63
N ARG A 184 19.02 -24.53 12.53
CA ARG A 184 20.29 -25.02 11.98
C ARG A 184 20.20 -25.01 10.45
N GLY A 185 21.31 -24.74 9.78
CA GLY A 185 21.38 -24.69 8.31
C GLY A 185 20.74 -23.44 7.71
N SER A 186 20.51 -23.49 6.41
CA SER A 186 19.95 -22.40 5.59
C SER A 186 18.80 -22.96 4.74
N HIS A 187 17.84 -22.09 4.39
CA HIS A 187 16.82 -22.41 3.40
C HIS A 187 17.39 -22.74 2.01
N LEU A 188 18.63 -22.33 1.70
CA LEU A 188 19.35 -22.73 0.49
C LEU A 188 19.50 -24.25 0.37
N ASP A 189 19.64 -24.94 1.51
CA ASP A 189 19.81 -26.39 1.56
C ASP A 189 18.49 -27.15 1.70
N ALA A 190 17.35 -26.46 1.69
CA ALA A 190 16.04 -27.10 1.86
C ALA A 190 15.75 -28.05 0.69
N THR A 191 15.28 -29.26 1.00
CA THR A 191 14.83 -30.27 0.02
C THR A 191 13.38 -30.71 0.23
N ALA A 192 12.78 -30.37 1.38
CA ALA A 192 11.36 -30.55 1.62
C ALA A 192 10.89 -29.68 2.78
N TYR A 193 9.62 -29.27 2.71
CA TYR A 193 8.88 -28.69 3.83
C TYR A 193 7.75 -29.65 4.23
N ALA A 194 7.51 -29.79 5.54
CA ALA A 194 6.40 -30.57 6.08
C ALA A 194 5.93 -29.97 7.40
N VAL A 195 4.73 -30.33 7.83
CA VAL A 195 4.16 -29.94 9.12
C VAL A 195 3.96 -31.19 9.96
N LEU A 196 4.68 -31.25 11.10
CA LEU A 196 4.67 -32.40 12.01
C LEU A 196 4.39 -31.89 13.42
N GLY A 197 3.34 -32.42 14.07
CA GLY A 197 2.94 -32.00 15.42
C GLY A 197 2.64 -30.49 15.52
N GLY A 198 2.07 -29.90 14.46
CA GLY A 198 1.74 -28.47 14.40
C GLY A 198 2.95 -27.54 14.22
N LYS A 199 4.14 -28.07 13.89
CA LYS A 199 5.36 -27.30 13.67
C LYS A 199 5.89 -27.51 12.25
N LEU A 200 6.46 -26.45 11.68
CA LEU A 200 7.21 -26.55 10.44
C LEU A 200 8.48 -27.37 10.64
N VAL A 201 8.67 -28.36 9.78
CA VAL A 201 9.89 -29.17 9.65
C VAL A 201 10.44 -28.97 8.25
N VAL A 202 11.73 -28.67 8.17
CA VAL A 202 12.47 -28.49 6.93
C VAL A 202 13.53 -29.58 6.84
N THR A 203 13.47 -30.38 5.79
CA THR A 203 14.51 -31.35 5.46
C THR A 203 15.62 -30.62 4.70
N LEU A 204 16.86 -30.77 5.16
CA LEU A 204 18.04 -30.20 4.53
C LEU A 204 18.75 -31.24 3.66
N LYS A 205 19.60 -30.77 2.75
CA LYS A 205 20.56 -31.59 2.00
C LYS A 205 21.34 -32.48 2.96
N GLY A 206 21.42 -33.78 2.64
CA GLY A 206 21.98 -34.80 3.54
C GLY A 206 20.97 -35.43 4.50
N GLY A 207 19.67 -35.09 4.40
CA GLY A 207 18.57 -35.79 5.06
C GLY A 207 18.34 -35.40 6.53
N LYS A 208 19.02 -34.36 7.03
CA LYS A 208 18.81 -33.85 8.38
C LYS A 208 17.59 -32.94 8.43
N ASN A 209 16.78 -33.08 9.47
CA ASN A 209 15.63 -32.21 9.70
C ASN A 209 15.96 -31.07 10.67
N THR A 210 15.39 -29.90 10.41
CA THR A 210 15.41 -28.74 11.30
C THR A 210 14.01 -28.12 11.37
N GLY A 211 13.83 -27.13 12.24
CA GLY A 211 12.67 -26.24 12.23
C GLY A 211 13.12 -24.79 12.19
N LEU A 212 12.16 -23.87 12.31
CA LEU A 212 12.45 -22.45 12.49
C LEU A 212 13.16 -22.21 13.84
N ARG A 213 14.06 -21.23 13.88
CA ARG A 213 14.69 -20.74 15.11
C ARG A 213 13.62 -20.20 16.06
N ASN A 214 12.61 -19.51 15.54
CA ASN A 214 11.41 -19.13 16.26
C ASN A 214 10.20 -19.85 15.65
N SER A 215 9.70 -20.88 16.32
CA SER A 215 8.59 -21.68 15.81
C SER A 215 7.27 -20.92 15.69
N ARG A 216 7.11 -19.78 16.40
CA ARG A 216 5.89 -18.95 16.32
C ARG A 216 5.75 -18.21 14.99
N GLN A 217 6.82 -18.14 14.21
CA GLN A 217 6.77 -17.54 12.88
C GLN A 217 6.02 -18.40 11.88
N PHE A 218 5.81 -19.69 12.16
CA PHE A 218 4.92 -20.52 11.37
C PHE A 218 3.46 -20.22 11.74
N VAL A 219 2.67 -19.79 10.75
CA VAL A 219 1.27 -19.40 10.92
C VAL A 219 0.32 -20.48 10.44
N GLY A 220 0.63 -21.11 9.30
CA GLY A 220 -0.25 -22.10 8.70
C GLY A 220 0.31 -22.70 7.41
N TYR A 221 -0.48 -23.54 6.76
CA TYR A 221 -0.11 -24.20 5.51
C TYR A 221 -1.36 -24.52 4.69
N GLN A 222 -1.18 -24.78 3.39
CA GLN A 222 -2.20 -25.32 2.50
C GLN A 222 -1.84 -26.72 2.04
N GLY A 223 -2.85 -27.52 1.68
CA GLY A 223 -2.65 -28.90 1.23
C GLY A 223 -2.40 -29.89 2.37
N ALA A 224 -1.74 -31.01 2.05
CA ALA A 224 -1.48 -32.06 3.04
C ALA A 224 -0.27 -31.70 3.92
N ALA A 225 -0.37 -31.89 5.23
CA ALA A 225 0.70 -31.55 6.18
C ALA A 225 2.07 -32.18 5.82
N ALA A 226 2.08 -33.41 5.32
CA ALA A 226 3.32 -34.11 4.95
C ALA A 226 3.98 -33.55 3.69
N ARG A 227 3.21 -32.88 2.82
CA ARG A 227 3.64 -32.31 1.54
C ARG A 227 2.76 -31.08 1.23
N PRO A 228 2.95 -29.97 1.96
CA PRO A 228 2.08 -28.81 1.82
C PRO A 228 2.31 -28.17 0.44
N SER A 229 1.25 -27.62 -0.14
CA SER A 229 1.33 -26.78 -1.35
C SER A 229 1.73 -25.33 -1.02
N SER A 230 1.63 -24.95 0.26
CA SER A 230 2.12 -23.67 0.75
C SER A 230 2.44 -23.70 2.24
N VAL A 231 3.41 -22.88 2.66
CA VAL A 231 3.76 -22.67 4.06
C VAL A 231 3.73 -21.17 4.34
N LEU A 232 2.79 -20.76 5.20
CA LEU A 232 2.61 -19.38 5.61
C LEU A 232 3.45 -19.06 6.85
N LEU A 233 4.30 -18.06 6.71
CA LEU A 233 5.17 -17.54 7.76
C LEU A 233 4.80 -16.09 8.08
N GLN A 234 5.23 -15.62 9.25
CA GLN A 234 5.12 -14.22 9.65
C GLN A 234 6.43 -13.69 10.27
N HIS A 235 6.79 -12.47 9.88
CA HIS A 235 7.91 -11.71 10.42
C HIS A 235 7.53 -10.23 10.52
N ASN A 236 7.75 -9.61 11.68
CA ASN A 236 7.39 -8.20 11.95
C ASN A 236 5.93 -7.83 11.60
N GLY A 237 4.99 -8.76 11.79
CA GLY A 237 3.57 -8.55 11.51
C GLY A 237 3.18 -8.67 10.03
N LEU A 238 4.13 -9.01 9.15
CA LEU A 238 3.90 -9.26 7.71
C LEU A 238 4.07 -10.73 7.37
N HIS A 239 3.27 -11.20 6.43
CA HIS A 239 3.27 -12.60 6.01
C HIS A 239 4.16 -12.86 4.79
N ILE A 240 4.71 -14.08 4.75
CA ILE A 240 5.48 -14.64 3.63
C ILE A 240 4.92 -16.03 3.36
N ASP A 241 4.40 -16.28 2.16
CA ASP A 241 3.90 -17.58 1.73
C ASP A 241 4.91 -18.29 0.81
N ILE A 242 5.49 -19.38 1.28
CA ILE A 242 6.35 -20.25 0.47
C ILE A 242 5.44 -21.14 -0.39
N ARG A 243 5.39 -20.90 -1.70
CA ARG A 243 4.60 -21.70 -2.65
C ARG A 243 5.40 -22.91 -3.10
N ILE A 244 4.80 -24.10 -3.03
CA ILE A 244 5.47 -25.36 -3.35
C ILE A 244 4.68 -26.08 -4.44
N ASP A 245 5.30 -26.19 -5.61
CA ASP A 245 4.78 -26.93 -6.76
C ASP A 245 5.92 -27.46 -7.63
N HIS A 246 6.22 -28.75 -7.46
CA HIS A 246 7.25 -29.46 -8.24
C HIS A 246 6.90 -29.61 -9.74
N THR A 247 5.68 -29.29 -10.17
CA THR A 247 5.26 -29.38 -11.57
C THR A 247 5.40 -28.06 -12.32
N SER A 248 5.54 -26.95 -11.58
CA SER A 248 5.78 -25.63 -12.16
C SER A 248 7.17 -25.54 -12.80
N THR A 249 7.33 -24.65 -13.79
CA THR A 249 8.62 -24.42 -14.46
C THR A 249 9.74 -24.14 -13.46
N THR A 250 9.50 -23.27 -12.47
CA THR A 250 10.51 -22.92 -11.46
C THR A 250 10.69 -24.02 -10.42
N GLY A 251 9.59 -24.55 -9.88
CA GLY A 251 9.63 -25.54 -8.81
C GLY A 251 10.17 -26.91 -9.25
N ALA A 252 10.08 -27.27 -10.53
CA ALA A 252 10.71 -28.47 -11.08
C ALA A 252 12.25 -28.42 -10.99
N HIS A 253 12.85 -27.23 -10.94
CA HIS A 253 14.28 -27.01 -10.82
C HIS A 253 14.73 -26.69 -9.37
N ASP A 254 13.78 -26.48 -8.46
CA ASP A 254 14.06 -26.24 -7.04
C ASP A 254 14.11 -27.55 -6.25
N ALA A 255 15.14 -27.72 -5.42
CA ALA A 255 15.35 -28.96 -4.66
C ALA A 255 14.22 -29.27 -3.66
N ALA A 256 13.50 -28.25 -3.18
CA ALA A 256 12.34 -28.37 -2.30
C ALA A 256 11.00 -28.18 -3.03
N GLY A 257 11.00 -28.02 -4.35
CA GLY A 257 9.80 -27.75 -5.14
C GLY A 257 9.25 -26.34 -4.99
N VAL A 258 10.00 -25.40 -4.43
CA VAL A 258 9.51 -24.02 -4.23
C VAL A 258 9.37 -23.34 -5.59
N SER A 259 8.16 -22.92 -5.89
CA SER A 259 7.81 -22.26 -7.14
C SER A 259 7.81 -20.74 -7.03
N ASP A 260 7.56 -20.19 -5.84
CA ASP A 260 7.56 -18.76 -5.56
C ASP A 260 7.63 -18.47 -4.04
N LEU A 261 7.97 -17.22 -3.69
CA LEU A 261 7.66 -16.61 -2.41
C LEU A 261 6.66 -15.45 -2.62
N VAL A 262 5.44 -15.61 -2.11
CA VAL A 262 4.43 -14.54 -2.17
C VAL A 262 4.49 -13.70 -0.90
N LEU A 263 4.72 -12.41 -1.05
CA LEU A 263 4.87 -11.46 0.06
C LEU A 263 3.58 -10.68 0.29
N GLU A 264 3.19 -10.56 1.54
CA GLU A 264 2.26 -9.51 1.96
C GLU A 264 2.94 -8.15 1.77
N SER A 265 2.35 -7.31 0.91
CA SER A 265 3.01 -6.14 0.29
C SER A 265 2.20 -4.85 0.52
N ALA A 266 1.36 -4.44 -0.43
CA ALA A 266 0.59 -3.20 -0.31
C ALA A 266 -0.49 -3.36 0.77
N LEU A 267 -0.20 -2.92 2.00
CA LEU A 267 -1.10 -3.09 3.14
C LEU A 267 -2.34 -2.21 2.99
N SER A 268 -2.13 -1.02 2.45
CA SER A 268 -3.18 -0.08 2.10
C SER A 268 -2.91 0.51 0.72
N THR A 269 -3.99 0.92 0.05
CA THR A 269 -3.95 1.60 -1.24
C THR A 269 -4.82 2.84 -1.16
N ILE A 270 -4.28 3.98 -1.57
CA ILE A 270 -5.01 5.22 -1.79
C ILE A 270 -5.51 5.20 -3.24
N LEU A 271 -6.83 5.12 -3.40
CA LEU A 271 -7.50 5.32 -4.69
C LEU A 271 -7.68 6.81 -4.91
N ASP A 272 -6.87 7.37 -5.81
CA ASP A 272 -6.63 8.80 -5.90
C ASP A 272 -7.60 9.49 -6.88
N LEU A 273 -8.12 10.64 -6.44
CA LEU A 273 -9.01 11.56 -7.14
C LEU A 273 -8.39 12.97 -7.27
N GLU A 274 -7.14 13.16 -6.87
CA GLU A 274 -6.45 14.45 -6.83
C GLU A 274 -5.38 14.54 -7.92
N ASP A 275 -4.10 14.30 -7.60
CA ASP A 275 -2.98 14.71 -8.44
C ASP A 275 -2.63 13.71 -9.55
N SER A 276 -3.07 12.44 -9.44
CA SER A 276 -2.80 11.42 -10.47
C SER A 276 -3.88 11.31 -11.55
N VAL A 277 -4.93 12.14 -11.49
CA VAL A 277 -6.06 12.10 -12.42
C VAL A 277 -6.29 13.43 -13.14
N ALA A 278 -7.06 13.40 -14.22
CA ALA A 278 -7.58 14.58 -14.87
C ALA A 278 -9.12 14.46 -14.93
N ALA A 279 -9.81 15.08 -13.98
CA ALA A 279 -11.27 15.16 -13.91
C ALA A 279 -11.69 16.63 -13.76
N VAL A 280 -12.35 17.20 -14.76
CA VAL A 280 -12.62 18.64 -14.86
C VAL A 280 -14.11 18.98 -15.02
N ASP A 281 -14.97 17.96 -15.07
CA ASP A 281 -16.41 18.04 -15.23
C ASP A 281 -17.12 16.92 -14.46
N ALA A 282 -18.45 16.91 -14.57
CA ALA A 282 -19.35 15.93 -13.96
C ALA A 282 -19.63 14.78 -14.93
#